data_AF-A0A2J8ICJ0-F1
#
_entry.id   AF-A0A2J8ICJ0-F1
#
_cell.length_a   1.000
_cell.length_b   1.000
_cell.length_c   1.000
_cell.angle_alpha   90.00
_cell.angle_beta   90.00
_cell.angle_gamma   90.00
#
_symmetry.space_group_name_H-M   'P 1'
#
loop_
_entity.id
_entity.type
_entity.pdbx_description
1 polymer ?
#
loop_
_entity_poly.entity_id
_entity_poly.type
_entity_poly.pdbx_seq_one_letter_code
_entity_poly.pdbx_strand_id
1 'polypeptide(L)'
;MASIAEVLGRLTPEELEELHSLGPNGHLPRHLVEALDRAAGGPGSGRGYYVPTGNVTATGGPLLVLRSDVSGWLFSSRHDDPETLPRHNN
;
A
#
# COMPACT_ATOMS: atom_id res chain seq x y z
N MET A 1 17.05 -3.88 1.04
CA MET A 1 15.71 -3.26 1.12
C MET A 1 14.72 -4.35 0.83
N ALA A 2 13.70 -4.56 1.68
CA ALA A 2 12.68 -5.57 1.42
C ALA A 2 11.88 -5.19 0.16
N SER A 3 11.46 -6.18 -0.62
CA SER A 3 10.63 -5.92 -1.80
C SER A 3 9.24 -5.43 -1.35
N ILE A 4 8.54 -4.66 -2.21
CA ILE A 4 7.16 -4.19 -1.91
C ILE A 4 6.25 -5.38 -1.56
N ALA A 5 6.38 -6.49 -2.31
CA ALA A 5 5.67 -7.74 -2.06
C ALA A 5 5.96 -8.35 -0.68
N GLU A 6 7.22 -8.31 -0.22
CA GLU A 6 7.60 -8.88 1.07
C GLU A 6 7.07 -8.05 2.23
N VAL A 7 7.07 -6.71 2.10
CA VAL A 7 6.54 -5.82 3.15
C VAL A 7 5.02 -5.95 3.23
N LEU A 8 4.33 -5.88 2.09
CA LEU A 8 2.88 -6.03 2.08
C LEU A 8 2.45 -7.44 2.51
N GLY A 9 3.22 -8.49 2.15
CA GLY A 9 2.98 -9.86 2.62
C GLY A 9 3.24 -10.11 4.10
N ARG A 10 3.88 -9.17 4.81
CA ARG A 10 4.07 -9.21 6.27
C ARG A 10 3.01 -8.44 7.04
N LEU A 11 2.16 -7.68 6.35
CA LEU A 11 1.01 -7.04 6.95
C LEU A 11 -0.05 -8.09 7.28
N THR A 12 -0.87 -7.78 8.28
CA THR A 12 -2.05 -8.57 8.61
C THR A 12 -3.13 -8.39 7.53
N PRO A 13 -4.03 -9.38 7.36
CA PRO A 13 -5.13 -9.26 6.41
C PRO A 13 -6.04 -8.05 6.69
N GLU A 14 -6.25 -7.69 7.96
CA GLU A 14 -7.03 -6.51 8.33
C GLU A 14 -6.36 -5.20 7.87
N GLU A 15 -5.05 -5.06 8.08
CA GLU A 15 -4.28 -3.90 7.63
C GLU A 15 -4.27 -3.79 6.10
N LEU A 16 -4.18 -4.91 5.39
CA LEU A 16 -4.26 -4.94 3.91
C LEU A 16 -5.63 -4.55 3.39
N GLU A 17 -6.71 -5.06 4.01
CA GLU A 17 -8.07 -4.69 3.63
C GLU A 17 -8.33 -3.20 3.86
N GLU A 18 -7.82 -2.65 4.96
CA GLU A 18 -7.91 -1.22 5.24
C GLU A 18 -7.14 -0.38 4.20
N LEU A 19 -5.91 -0.78 3.86
CA LEU A 19 -5.15 -0.15 2.76
C LEU A 19 -5.92 -0.19 1.43
N HIS A 20 -6.59 -1.31 1.13
CA HIS A 20 -7.44 -1.42 -0.05
C HIS A 20 -8.66 -0.49 0.01
N SER A 21 -9.32 -0.38 1.16
CA SER A 21 -10.49 0.48 1.38
C SER A 21 -10.16 1.97 1.26
N LEU A 22 -8.95 2.37 1.69
CA LEU A 22 -8.42 3.73 1.56
C LEU A 22 -8.18 4.15 0.09
N GLY A 23 -7.83 3.18 -0.77
CA GLY A 23 -7.53 3.43 -2.18
C GLY A 23 -6.10 3.98 -2.43
N PRO A 24 -5.72 4.17 -3.71
CA PRO A 24 -4.33 4.44 -4.11
C PRO A 24 -3.78 5.79 -3.63
N ASN A 25 -4.65 6.76 -3.36
CA ASN A 25 -4.32 8.07 -2.80
C ASN A 25 -4.91 8.25 -1.38
N GLY A 26 -5.30 7.14 -0.75
CA GLY A 26 -5.89 7.16 0.58
C GLY A 26 -4.86 7.57 1.63
N HIS A 27 -5.30 8.40 2.57
CA HIS A 27 -4.45 8.84 3.67
C HIS A 27 -4.20 7.68 4.63
N LEU A 28 -2.92 7.44 4.91
CA LEU A 28 -2.47 6.42 5.84
C LEU A 28 -2.63 6.91 7.28
N PRO A 29 -3.51 6.29 8.08
CA PRO A 29 -3.53 6.52 9.51
C PRO A 29 -2.24 6.01 10.16
N ARG A 30 -1.95 6.49 11.37
CA ARG A 30 -0.70 6.20 12.09
C ARG A 30 -0.45 4.70 12.24
N HIS A 31 -1.48 3.91 12.54
CA HIS A 31 -1.30 2.47 12.78
C HIS A 31 -0.87 1.72 11.51
N LEU A 32 -1.35 2.11 10.31
CA LEU A 32 -0.90 1.51 9.05
C LEU A 32 0.55 1.90 8.73
N VAL A 33 0.97 3.12 9.10
CA VAL A 33 2.38 3.54 8.99
C VAL A 33 3.26 2.69 9.90
N GLU A 34 2.84 2.47 11.14
CA GLU A 34 3.55 1.59 12.09
C GLU A 34 3.59 0.14 11.62
N ALA A 35 2.50 -0.35 11.01
CA ALA A 35 2.44 -1.69 10.43
C ALA A 35 3.42 -1.85 9.26
N LEU A 36 3.50 -0.87 8.37
CA LEU A 36 4.46 -0.82 7.26
C LEU A 36 5.91 -0.77 7.76
N ASP A 37 6.18 0.07 8.76
CA ASP A 37 7.50 0.15 9.40
C ASP A 37 7.89 -1.20 10.01
N ARG A 38 7.00 -1.82 10.80
CA ARG A 38 7.19 -3.17 11.37
C ARG A 38 7.48 -4.21 10.28
N ALA A 39 6.69 -4.23 9.23
CA ALA A 39 6.84 -5.15 8.11
C ALA A 39 8.18 -4.97 7.36
N ALA A 40 8.61 -3.72 7.19
CA ALA A 40 9.88 -3.36 6.54
C ALA A 40 11.13 -3.68 7.37
N GLY A 41 10.98 -4.00 8.66
CA GLY A 41 12.09 -4.39 9.53
C GLY A 41 12.24 -3.54 10.81
N GLY A 42 11.27 -2.68 11.11
CA GLY A 42 11.21 -1.93 12.37
C GLY A 42 10.88 -0.45 12.18
N PRO A 43 10.75 0.30 13.29
CA PRO A 43 10.33 1.70 13.29
C PRO A 43 11.14 2.56 12.31
N GLY A 44 10.48 3.28 11.41
CA GLY A 44 11.10 4.12 10.38
C GLY A 44 11.67 3.39 9.15
N SER A 45 11.69 2.05 9.13
CA SER A 45 12.12 1.28 7.96
C SER A 45 11.13 1.37 6.79
N GLY A 46 9.89 1.75 7.06
CA GLY A 46 8.81 1.86 6.08
C GLY A 46 8.79 3.17 5.29
N ARG A 47 9.67 4.13 5.60
CA ARG A 47 9.76 5.45 4.95
C ARG A 47 9.94 5.41 3.43
N GLY A 48 10.34 4.27 2.86
CA GLY A 48 10.42 4.06 1.41
C GLY A 48 9.09 3.73 0.74
N TYR A 49 8.04 3.40 1.50
CA TYR A 49 6.76 2.89 0.99
C TYR A 49 5.61 3.91 1.08
N TYR A 50 5.79 5.01 1.82
CA TYR A 50 4.83 6.11 1.93
C TYR A 50 5.53 7.45 1.76
N VAL A 51 4.77 8.45 1.30
CA VAL A 51 5.23 9.82 1.10
C VAL A 51 4.27 10.82 1.77
N PRO A 52 4.77 11.95 2.28
CA PRO A 52 3.91 13.02 2.74
C PRO A 52 3.21 13.67 1.55
N THR A 53 1.89 13.60 1.52
CA THR A 53 1.07 14.52 0.75
C THR A 53 1.26 15.90 1.35
N GLY A 54 1.49 16.92 0.52
CA GLY A 54 1.68 18.31 0.98
C GLY A 54 0.52 18.90 1.80
N ASN A 55 -0.56 18.15 1.99
CA ASN A 55 -1.63 18.47 2.91
C ASN A 55 -1.28 18.05 4.34
N VAL A 56 -1.62 18.92 5.28
CA VAL A 56 -1.51 18.65 6.72
C VAL A 56 -2.89 18.29 7.29
N THR A 57 -2.90 17.36 8.23
CA THR A 57 -4.03 17.05 9.09
C THR A 57 -4.45 18.28 9.91
N ALA A 58 -5.67 18.29 10.44
CA ALA A 58 -6.13 19.33 11.37
C ALA A 58 -5.24 19.45 12.63
N THR A 59 -4.49 18.39 12.97
CA THR A 59 -3.54 18.34 14.09
C THR A 59 -2.12 18.79 13.69
N GLY A 60 -1.92 19.26 12.46
CA GLY A 60 -0.66 19.84 11.97
C GLY A 60 0.39 18.84 11.48
N GLY A 61 0.09 17.53 11.46
CA GLY A 61 0.99 16.52 10.90
C GLY A 61 0.75 16.30 9.40
N PRO A 62 1.79 16.02 8.59
CA PRO A 62 1.62 15.73 7.17
C PRO A 62 0.76 14.49 6.96
N LEU A 63 -0.18 14.54 6.04
CA LEU A 63 -0.95 13.38 5.62
C LEU A 63 -0.02 12.49 4.80
N LEU A 64 0.16 11.24 5.24
CA LEU A 64 0.97 10.27 4.52
C LEU A 64 0.06 9.51 3.55
N VAL A 65 0.57 9.21 2.36
CA VAL A 65 -0.08 8.34 1.37
C VAL A 65 0.90 7.28 0.93
N LEU A 66 0.39 6.16 0.41
CA LEU A 66 1.25 5.17 -0.23
C LEU A 66 2.02 5.81 -1.39
N ARG A 67 3.29 5.44 -1.54
CA ARG A 67 4.09 5.87 -2.69
C ARG A 67 3.48 5.28 -3.96
N SER A 68 3.51 6.02 -5.07
CA SER A 68 2.86 5.61 -6.32
C SER A 68 3.24 4.20 -6.81
N ASP A 69 4.50 3.78 -6.65
CA ASP A 69 4.92 2.41 -7.02
C ASP A 69 4.30 1.34 -6.11
N VAL A 70 4.10 1.65 -4.83
CA VAL A 70 3.49 0.76 -3.83
C VAL A 70 1.99 0.68 -4.03
N SER A 71 1.33 1.82 -4.26
CA SER A 71 -0.07 1.86 -4.68
C SER A 71 -0.26 1.09 -5.99
N GLY A 72 0.60 1.35 -6.98
CA GLY A 72 0.59 0.62 -8.24
C GLY A 72 0.73 -0.89 -8.00
N TRP A 73 1.68 -1.33 -7.19
CA TRP A 73 1.82 -2.75 -6.87
C TRP A 73 0.57 -3.30 -6.15
N LEU A 74 0.05 -2.63 -5.12
CA LEU A 74 -1.09 -3.10 -4.31
C LEU A 74 -2.40 -3.16 -5.12
N PHE A 75 -2.64 -2.19 -6.00
CA PHE A 75 -3.88 -2.09 -6.78
C PHE A 75 -3.78 -2.71 -8.19
N SER A 76 -2.57 -2.86 -8.76
CA SER A 76 -2.35 -3.53 -10.05
C SER A 76 -2.05 -5.03 -9.91
N SER A 77 -1.63 -5.54 -8.74
CA SER A 77 -1.48 -7.00 -8.52
C SER A 77 -2.81 -7.75 -8.52
N ARG A 78 -3.96 -7.04 -8.51
CA ARG A 78 -5.29 -7.61 -8.80
C ARG A 78 -5.66 -7.55 -10.29
N HIS A 79 -4.81 -7.01 -11.15
CA HIS A 79 -5.03 -6.95 -12.60
C HIS A 79 -4.27 -8.02 -13.38
N ASP A 80 -3.51 -8.90 -12.72
CA ASP A 80 -3.04 -10.15 -13.34
C ASP A 80 -4.08 -11.28 -13.18
N ASP A 81 -5.34 -10.93 -13.42
CA ASP A 81 -6.27 -11.86 -14.08
C ASP A 81 -6.28 -11.40 -15.54
N PRO A 82 -5.31 -11.85 -16.37
CA PRO A 82 -5.49 -11.75 -17.81
C PRO A 82 -6.72 -12.59 -18.13
N GLU A 83 -7.84 -11.90 -18.32
CA GLU A 83 -8.87 -12.25 -19.28
C GLU A 83 -8.97 -13.76 -19.55
N THR A 84 -9.86 -14.42 -18.79
CA THR A 84 -10.43 -15.68 -19.24
C THR A 84 -11.14 -15.42 -20.57
N LEU A 85 -10.40 -15.44 -21.68
CA LEU A 85 -10.96 -15.51 -23.02
C LEU A 85 -11.64 -16.86 -23.13
N PRO A 86 -12.96 -16.94 -23.33
CA PRO A 86 -13.56 -18.19 -23.76
C PRO A 86 -12.98 -18.50 -25.15
N ARG A 87 -12.37 -19.68 -25.27
CA ARG A 87 -12.02 -20.27 -26.56
C ARG A 87 -13.26 -20.20 -27.47
N HIS A 88 -13.15 -19.55 -28.62
CA HIS A 88 -13.96 -19.95 -29.77
C HIS A 88 -13.12 -19.97 -31.04
N ASN A 89 -13.21 -21.14 -31.65
CA ASN A 89 -12.58 -21.68 -32.84
C ASN A 89 -13.10 -21.00 -34.11
N ASN A 90 -12.23 -20.72 -35.10
CA ASN A 90 -12.53 -20.94 -36.51
C ASN A 90 -11.25 -20.93 -37.38
#